data_AF-A0A1F2Y940-F1
#
_entry.id   AF-A0A1F2Y940-F1
#
_cell.length_a   1.000
_cell.length_b   1.000
_cell.length_c   1.000
_cell.angle_alpha   90.00
_cell.angle_beta   90.00
_cell.angle_gamma   90.00
#
_symmetry.space_group_name_H-M   'P 1'
#
loop_
_entity.id
_entity.type
_entity.pdbx_description
1 polymer ?
#
loop_
_entity_poly.entity_id
_entity_poly.type
_entity_poly.pdbx_seq_one_letter_code
_entity_poly.pdbx_strand_id
1 'polypeptide(L)'
;MSALFNNPATRLAVEKNLLNVAVQDGYAGIDLELESLAPADQFIFTKYATTVMPISKILLGLAAYGYDWNTTTGASATDCSIPTIDALIAQYHVTPSWDSTNAAPYFTYTDASGDSHTVYYENSASLEPKLQLATQFNLAGVAIWQAGSESQAFLGTLQAWAGSA
;
A
#
# COMPACT_ATOMS: atom_id res chain seq x y z
N MET A 1 -13.56 11.84 18.06
CA MET A 1 -13.15 12.47 16.77
C MET A 1 -12.11 13.54 17.06
N SER A 2 -10.97 13.50 16.35
CA SER A 2 -9.80 14.36 16.60
C SER A 2 -10.12 15.86 16.42
N ALA A 3 -9.50 16.71 17.26
CA ALA A 3 -9.56 18.17 17.15
C ALA A 3 -9.04 18.71 15.80
N LEU A 4 -8.23 17.90 15.09
CA LEU A 4 -7.73 18.21 13.75
C LEU A 4 -8.86 18.33 12.73
N PHE A 5 -9.79 17.38 12.72
CA PHE A 5 -10.81 17.30 11.67
C PHE A 5 -11.99 18.25 11.93
N ASN A 6 -12.26 18.61 13.18
CA ASN A 6 -13.41 19.46 13.53
C ASN A 6 -13.11 20.97 13.47
N ASN A 7 -11.86 21.38 13.24
CA ASN A 7 -11.46 22.79 13.20
C ASN A 7 -10.82 23.13 11.85
N PRO A 8 -11.49 23.93 10.98
CA PRO A 8 -10.97 24.32 9.68
C PRO A 8 -9.61 25.03 9.74
N ALA A 9 -9.37 25.84 10.77
CA ALA A 9 -8.09 26.54 10.93
C ALA A 9 -6.96 25.57 11.28
N THR A 10 -7.22 24.61 12.17
CA THR A 10 -6.25 23.56 12.52
C THR A 10 -5.92 22.67 11.31
N ARG A 11 -6.94 22.30 10.52
CA ARG A 11 -6.73 21.54 9.29
C ARG A 11 -5.84 22.27 8.28
N LEU A 12 -6.17 23.54 8.01
CA LEU A 12 -5.39 24.37 7.10
C LEU A 12 -3.93 24.57 7.59
N ALA A 13 -3.73 24.66 8.91
CA ALA A 13 -2.39 24.75 9.47
C ALA A 13 -1.57 23.48 9.22
N VAL A 14 -2.18 22.29 9.37
CA VAL A 14 -1.50 21.01 9.08
C VAL A 14 -1.22 20.86 7.59
N GLU A 15 -2.17 21.19 6.71
CA GLU A 15 -1.97 21.20 5.26
C GLU A 15 -0.79 22.11 4.86
N LYS A 16 -0.72 23.32 5.41
CA LYS A 16 0.41 24.24 5.17
C LYS A 16 1.74 23.69 5.69
N ASN A 17 1.73 23.05 6.85
CA ASN A 17 2.96 22.45 7.39
C ASN A 17 3.46 21.31 6.51
N LEU A 18 2.56 20.45 6.00
CA LEU A 18 2.93 19.39 5.06
C LEU A 18 3.49 19.96 3.75
N LEU A 19 2.84 20.99 3.19
CA LEU A 19 3.34 21.74 2.03
C LEU A 19 4.72 22.35 2.29
N ASN A 20 4.92 22.99 3.44
CA ASN A 20 6.18 23.63 3.79
C ASN A 20 7.30 22.60 3.91
N VAL A 21 7.07 21.49 4.63
CA VAL A 21 8.06 20.42 4.71
C VAL A 21 8.37 19.91 3.31
N ALA A 22 7.37 19.44 2.55
CA ALA A 22 7.62 18.81 1.26
C ALA A 22 8.21 19.74 0.18
N VAL A 23 7.90 21.05 0.21
CA VAL A 23 8.32 22.01 -0.82
C VAL A 23 9.47 22.91 -0.35
N GLN A 24 9.35 23.53 0.82
CA GLN A 24 10.32 24.51 1.31
C GLN A 24 11.60 23.85 1.83
N ASP A 25 11.50 22.69 2.48
CA ASP A 25 12.69 21.95 2.94
C ASP A 25 13.36 21.14 1.80
N GLY A 26 12.82 21.23 0.58
CA GLY A 26 13.46 20.72 -0.63
C GLY A 26 13.27 19.21 -0.88
N TYR A 27 12.35 18.54 -0.20
CA TYR A 27 12.04 17.14 -0.48
C TYR A 27 11.51 16.95 -1.90
N ALA A 28 11.79 15.80 -2.50
CA ALA A 28 11.34 15.47 -3.84
C ALA A 28 9.81 15.35 -3.93
N GLY A 29 9.16 14.89 -2.86
CA GLY A 29 7.71 14.72 -2.79
C GLY A 29 7.29 14.03 -1.49
N ILE A 30 6.03 13.58 -1.48
CA ILE A 30 5.44 12.74 -0.45
C ILE A 30 5.09 11.37 -1.03
N ASP A 31 5.17 10.35 -0.20
CA ASP A 31 4.62 9.02 -0.48
C ASP A 31 3.19 8.95 0.05
N LEU A 32 2.23 8.57 -0.81
CA LEU A 32 0.83 8.41 -0.48
C LEU A 32 0.51 6.94 -0.23
N GLU A 33 0.52 6.57 1.04
CA GLU A 33 0.33 5.20 1.50
C GLU A 33 -1.16 4.79 1.51
N LEU A 34 -1.49 3.64 0.89
CA LEU A 34 -2.88 3.24 0.57
C LEU A 34 -3.32 1.90 1.19
N GLU A 35 -2.40 1.04 1.60
CA GLU A 35 -2.67 -0.31 2.11
C GLU A 35 -3.44 -0.32 3.42
N SER A 36 -3.35 0.77 4.19
CA SER A 36 -4.15 0.98 5.40
C SER A 36 -5.54 1.58 5.14
N LEU A 37 -5.91 1.84 3.88
CA LEU A 37 -7.19 2.42 3.48
C LEU A 37 -8.10 1.38 2.83
N ALA A 38 -9.38 1.45 3.17
CA ALA A 38 -10.40 0.68 2.46
C ALA A 38 -10.34 1.03 0.95
N PRO A 39 -10.49 0.04 0.04
CA PRO A 39 -10.41 0.28 -1.40
C PRO A 39 -11.34 1.39 -1.90
N ALA A 40 -12.53 1.52 -1.30
CA ALA A 40 -13.50 2.55 -1.65
C ALA A 40 -13.03 3.99 -1.36
N ASP A 41 -12.09 4.16 -0.42
CA ASP A 41 -11.60 5.47 0.02
C ASP A 41 -10.32 5.89 -0.71
N GLN A 42 -9.58 4.96 -1.33
CA GLN A 42 -8.30 5.23 -2.01
C GLN A 42 -8.43 6.33 -3.08
N PHE A 43 -9.50 6.31 -3.87
CA PHE A 43 -9.76 7.35 -4.87
C PHE A 43 -9.98 8.73 -4.24
N ILE A 44 -10.82 8.80 -3.20
CA ILE A 44 -11.19 10.06 -2.55
C ILE A 44 -9.96 10.65 -1.84
N PHE A 45 -9.18 9.80 -1.19
CA PHE A 45 -7.95 10.19 -0.52
C PHE A 45 -6.91 10.73 -1.51
N THR A 46 -6.68 10.02 -2.62
CA THR A 46 -5.77 10.47 -3.69
C THR A 46 -6.23 11.79 -4.28
N LYS A 47 -7.51 11.92 -4.59
CA LYS A 47 -8.09 13.19 -5.08
C LYS A 47 -7.87 14.33 -4.09
N TYR A 48 -8.10 14.10 -2.80
CA TYR A 48 -7.88 15.11 -1.78
C TYR A 48 -6.40 15.52 -1.71
N ALA A 49 -5.47 14.57 -1.76
CA ALA A 49 -4.03 14.86 -1.78
C ALA A 49 -3.64 15.82 -2.92
N THR A 50 -4.23 15.68 -4.12
CA THR A 50 -3.99 16.60 -5.25
C THR A 50 -4.51 18.04 -5.03
N THR A 51 -5.39 18.25 -4.05
CA THR A 51 -5.86 19.60 -3.69
C THR A 51 -4.95 20.28 -2.66
N VAL A 52 -4.13 19.50 -1.95
CA VAL A 52 -3.24 19.97 -0.90
C VAL A 52 -1.81 20.10 -1.40
N MET A 53 -1.34 19.18 -2.24
CA MET A 53 0.04 19.10 -2.73
C MET A 53 0.10 19.25 -4.25
N PRO A 54 1.16 19.88 -4.81
CA PRO A 54 1.39 19.85 -6.26
C PRO A 54 1.48 18.40 -6.75
N ILE A 55 0.75 18.05 -7.81
CA ILE A 55 0.74 16.67 -8.36
C ILE A 55 2.14 16.13 -8.67
N SER A 56 3.07 17.00 -9.09
CA SER A 56 4.48 16.68 -9.34
C SER A 56 5.31 16.39 -8.09
N LYS A 57 4.72 16.47 -6.90
CA LYS A 57 5.30 16.15 -5.61
C LYS A 57 4.62 14.94 -4.94
N ILE A 58 3.68 14.27 -5.60
CA ILE A 58 2.95 13.13 -5.01
C ILE A 58 3.42 11.86 -5.72
N LEU A 59 3.97 10.92 -4.97
CA LEU A 59 4.23 9.55 -5.39
C LEU A 59 3.18 8.66 -4.73
N LEU A 60 2.61 7.72 -5.47
CA LEU A 60 1.71 6.73 -4.88
C LEU A 60 2.50 5.57 -4.28
N GLY A 61 2.25 5.26 -3.02
CA GLY A 61 2.93 4.19 -2.28
C GLY A 61 2.42 2.82 -2.65
N LEU A 62 3.35 1.91 -2.94
CA LEU A 62 3.09 0.51 -3.26
C LEU A 62 3.85 -0.38 -2.30
N ALA A 63 3.12 -1.24 -1.59
CA ALA A 63 3.69 -2.24 -0.70
C ALA A 63 4.19 -3.44 -1.51
N ALA A 64 5.50 -3.65 -1.52
CA ALA A 64 6.14 -4.88 -1.98
C ALA A 64 6.29 -5.90 -0.83
N TYR A 65 5.29 -6.00 0.03
CA TYR A 65 5.28 -6.88 1.20
C TYR A 65 3.84 -7.24 1.58
N GLY A 66 3.72 -8.08 2.60
CA GLY A 66 2.49 -8.38 3.30
C GLY A 66 2.75 -8.57 4.79
N TYR A 67 1.74 -9.10 5.47
CA TYR A 67 1.77 -9.33 6.90
C TYR A 67 1.24 -10.73 7.23
N ASP A 68 1.93 -11.42 8.13
CA ASP A 68 1.54 -12.71 8.69
C ASP A 68 1.08 -12.53 10.14
N TRP A 69 -0.19 -12.80 10.39
CA TRP A 69 -0.78 -12.82 11.73
C TRP A 69 -0.89 -14.25 12.25
N ASN A 70 -0.24 -14.54 13.38
CA ASN A 70 -0.56 -15.73 14.18
C ASN A 70 -1.90 -15.49 14.89
N THR A 71 -2.96 -16.05 14.32
CA THR A 71 -4.34 -15.91 14.79
C THR A 71 -4.66 -16.78 16.01
N THR A 72 -3.85 -17.80 16.31
CA THR A 72 -3.98 -18.60 17.53
C THR A 72 -3.57 -17.81 18.77
N THR A 73 -2.43 -17.13 18.70
CA THR A 73 -1.87 -16.38 19.83
C THR A 73 -2.39 -14.94 19.92
N GLY A 74 -2.88 -14.39 18.80
CA GLY A 74 -3.28 -12.98 18.70
C GLY A 74 -2.09 -12.01 18.77
N ALA A 75 -0.88 -12.50 18.48
CA ALA A 75 0.32 -11.68 18.41
C ALA A 75 0.22 -10.62 17.31
N SER A 76 1.06 -9.58 17.41
CA SER A 76 1.23 -8.60 16.34
C SER A 76 1.69 -9.29 15.05
N ALA A 77 1.24 -8.74 13.92
CA ALA A 77 1.66 -9.24 12.61
C ALA A 77 3.18 -9.12 12.44
N THR A 78 3.76 -10.07 11.71
CA THR A 78 5.14 -10.02 11.23
C THR A 78 5.13 -9.57 9.77
N ASP A 79 6.00 -8.63 9.40
CA ASP A 79 6.17 -8.21 8.02
C ASP A 79 6.80 -9.33 7.17
N CYS A 80 6.34 -9.47 5.94
CA CYS A 80 6.78 -10.54 5.03
C CYS A 80 7.05 -9.97 3.64
N SER A 81 8.25 -10.21 3.10
CA SER A 81 8.54 -9.93 1.69
C SER A 81 7.70 -10.82 0.76
N ILE A 82 7.46 -10.40 -0.49
CA ILE A 82 6.74 -11.23 -1.47
C ILE A 82 7.45 -12.59 -1.69
N PRO A 83 8.80 -12.67 -1.82
CA PRO A 83 9.49 -13.96 -1.86
C PRO A 83 9.27 -14.86 -0.63
N THR A 84 9.20 -14.28 0.57
CA THR A 84 8.86 -15.02 1.80
C THR A 84 7.45 -15.60 1.71
N ILE A 85 6.50 -14.80 1.22
CA ILE A 85 5.11 -15.22 1.02
C ILE A 85 5.01 -16.35 0.00
N ASP A 86 5.71 -16.25 -1.14
CA ASP A 86 5.76 -17.30 -2.15
C ASP A 86 6.32 -18.61 -1.57
N ALA A 87 7.32 -18.52 -0.70
CA ALA A 87 7.88 -19.68 0.01
C ALA A 87 6.89 -20.31 0.98
N LEU A 88 6.11 -19.52 1.73
CA LEU A 88 5.04 -20.03 2.59
C LEU A 88 3.94 -20.74 1.79
N ILE A 89 3.53 -20.16 0.67
CA ILE A 89 2.55 -20.75 -0.24
C ILE A 89 3.02 -22.13 -0.71
N ALA A 90 4.27 -22.22 -1.15
CA ALA A 90 4.87 -23.47 -1.61
C ALA A 90 5.04 -24.50 -0.48
N GLN A 91 5.52 -24.07 0.69
CA GLN A 91 5.78 -24.93 1.84
C GLN A 91 4.51 -25.59 2.39
N TYR A 92 3.43 -24.83 2.50
CA TYR A 92 2.18 -25.31 3.08
C TYR A 92 1.16 -25.78 2.04
N HIS A 93 1.51 -25.75 0.75
CA HIS A 93 0.66 -26.16 -0.36
C HIS A 93 -0.73 -25.50 -0.35
N VAL A 94 -0.76 -24.21 -0.01
CA VAL A 94 -1.98 -23.43 0.09
C VAL A 94 -2.28 -22.72 -1.23
N THR A 95 -3.56 -22.50 -1.51
CA THR A 95 -4.00 -21.70 -2.66
C THR A 95 -4.54 -20.37 -2.13
N PRO A 96 -3.91 -19.23 -2.46
CA PRO A 96 -4.43 -17.92 -2.07
C PRO A 96 -5.85 -17.68 -2.56
N SER A 97 -6.64 -17.05 -1.70
CA SER A 97 -7.99 -16.57 -1.98
C SER A 97 -7.99 -15.05 -2.15
N TRP A 98 -9.06 -14.50 -2.72
CA TRP A 98 -9.24 -13.07 -2.86
C TRP A 98 -10.22 -12.55 -1.81
N ASP A 99 -9.83 -11.51 -1.08
CA ASP A 99 -10.72 -10.74 -0.23
C ASP A 99 -11.26 -9.55 -1.02
N SER A 100 -12.53 -9.60 -1.40
CA SER A 100 -13.19 -8.52 -2.14
C SER A 100 -13.42 -7.25 -1.31
N THR A 101 -13.45 -7.35 0.01
CA THR A 101 -13.66 -6.21 0.91
C THR A 101 -12.38 -5.38 1.00
N ASN A 102 -11.24 -6.04 1.13
CA ASN A 102 -9.93 -5.38 1.21
C ASN A 102 -9.23 -5.26 -0.15
N ALA A 103 -9.79 -5.86 -1.21
CA ALA A 103 -9.20 -5.94 -2.54
C ALA A 103 -7.75 -6.44 -2.51
N ALA A 104 -7.52 -7.51 -1.74
CA ALA A 104 -6.19 -8.07 -1.50
C ALA A 104 -6.22 -9.60 -1.54
N PRO A 105 -5.15 -10.26 -2.01
CA PRO A 105 -4.97 -11.69 -1.82
C PRO A 105 -4.67 -12.02 -0.36
N TYR A 106 -5.12 -13.19 0.06
CA TYR A 106 -4.80 -13.73 1.37
C TYR A 106 -4.79 -15.26 1.37
N PHE A 107 -4.16 -15.86 2.37
CA PHE A 107 -4.29 -17.29 2.65
C PHE A 107 -4.16 -17.57 4.14
N THR A 108 -4.49 -18.80 4.51
CA THR A 108 -4.29 -19.30 5.87
C THR A 108 -3.47 -20.58 5.82
N TYR A 109 -2.63 -20.80 6.83
CA TYR A 109 -1.87 -22.03 6.99
C TYR A 109 -1.74 -22.38 8.48
N THR A 110 -1.40 -23.64 8.76
CA THR A 110 -1.08 -24.09 10.12
C THR A 110 0.40 -24.43 10.17
N ASP A 111 1.13 -23.83 11.11
CA ASP A 111 2.57 -24.04 11.26
C ASP A 111 2.89 -25.41 11.90
N ALA A 112 4.18 -25.74 12.01
CA ALA A 112 4.62 -27.00 12.61
C ALA A 112 4.32 -27.10 14.12
N SER A 113 4.04 -25.97 14.79
CA SER A 113 3.65 -25.89 16.20
C SER A 113 2.15 -26.11 16.41
N GLY A 114 1.36 -26.10 15.33
CA GLY A 114 -0.10 -26.21 15.36
C GLY A 114 -0.83 -24.86 15.42
N ASP A 115 -0.12 -23.74 15.26
CA ASP A 115 -0.71 -22.41 15.26
C ASP A 115 -1.28 -22.06 13.89
N SER A 116 -2.42 -21.36 13.88
CA SER A 116 -3.10 -20.89 12.67
C SER A 116 -2.63 -19.49 12.32
N HIS A 117 -2.22 -19.32 11.07
CA HIS A 117 -1.73 -18.08 10.51
C HIS A 117 -2.64 -17.58 9.40
N THR A 118 -2.79 -16.25 9.31
CA THR A 118 -3.45 -15.58 8.19
C THR A 118 -2.48 -14.57 7.59
N VAL A 119 -2.27 -14.65 6.28
CA VAL A 119 -1.36 -13.78 5.54
C VAL A 119 -2.15 -12.94 4.55
N TYR A 120 -1.98 -11.62 4.58
CA TYR A 120 -2.43 -10.69 3.52
C TYR A 120 -1.22 -10.05 2.87
N TYR A 121 -1.28 -9.83 1.56
CA TYR A 121 -0.17 -9.28 0.80
C TYR A 121 -0.65 -8.58 -0.48
N GLU A 122 0.28 -8.07 -1.28
CA GLU A 122 -0.01 -7.45 -2.56
C GLU A 122 0.34 -8.37 -3.74
N ASN A 123 -0.48 -8.36 -4.79
CA ASN A 123 -0.17 -9.01 -6.06
C ASN A 123 -0.56 -8.10 -7.24
N SER A 124 -0.35 -8.58 -8.47
CA SER A 124 -0.70 -7.81 -9.68
C SER A 124 -2.14 -7.27 -9.68
N ALA A 125 -3.11 -8.06 -9.20
CA ALA A 125 -4.52 -7.67 -9.18
C ALA A 125 -4.84 -6.57 -8.16
N SER A 126 -4.15 -6.53 -7.00
CA SER A 126 -4.30 -5.45 -6.02
C SER A 126 -3.47 -4.21 -6.39
N LEU A 127 -2.37 -4.39 -7.13
CA LEU A 127 -1.52 -3.30 -7.62
C LEU A 127 -2.16 -2.49 -8.75
N GLU A 128 -2.74 -3.16 -9.75
CA GLU A 128 -3.22 -2.52 -10.97
C GLU A 128 -4.18 -1.33 -10.72
N PRO A 129 -5.20 -1.44 -9.85
CA PRO A 129 -6.08 -0.30 -9.55
C PRO A 129 -5.34 0.88 -8.91
N LYS A 130 -4.33 0.62 -8.07
CA LYS A 130 -3.52 1.67 -7.45
C LYS A 130 -2.68 2.38 -8.51
N LEU A 131 -2.01 1.62 -9.39
CA LEU A 131 -1.27 2.17 -10.52
C LEU A 131 -2.15 3.04 -11.43
N GLN A 132 -3.39 2.64 -11.66
CA GLN A 132 -4.36 3.44 -12.41
C GLN A 132 -4.66 4.79 -11.73
N LEU A 133 -4.70 4.87 -10.40
CA LEU A 133 -4.85 6.15 -9.70
C LEU A 133 -3.67 7.08 -10.00
N ALA A 134 -2.44 6.57 -10.01
CA ALA A 134 -1.26 7.39 -10.33
C ALA A 134 -1.35 8.01 -11.73
N THR A 135 -1.77 7.23 -12.74
CA THR A 135 -2.02 7.73 -14.10
C THR A 135 -3.21 8.69 -14.15
N GLN A 136 -4.34 8.32 -13.54
CA GLN A 136 -5.59 9.09 -13.59
C GLN A 136 -5.43 10.50 -13.02
N PHE A 137 -4.64 10.66 -11.97
CA PHE A 137 -4.37 11.95 -11.34
C PHE A 137 -3.09 12.62 -11.85
N ASN A 138 -2.37 12.02 -12.81
CA ASN A 138 -1.11 12.52 -13.35
C ASN A 138 -0.11 12.85 -12.22
N LEU A 139 0.04 11.90 -11.28
CA LEU A 139 0.95 12.01 -10.15
C LEU A 139 2.41 11.98 -10.64
N ALA A 140 3.36 12.34 -9.77
CA ALA A 140 4.79 12.31 -10.09
C ALA A 140 5.33 10.91 -10.41
N GLY A 141 4.61 9.87 -9.95
CA GLY A 141 4.96 8.47 -10.15
C GLY A 141 4.49 7.61 -8.98
N VAL A 142 5.24 6.53 -8.73
CA VAL A 142 5.00 5.59 -7.64
C VAL A 142 6.26 5.41 -6.80
N ALA A 143 6.10 5.13 -5.52
CA ALA A 143 7.16 4.76 -4.59
C ALA A 143 6.92 3.31 -4.13
N ILE A 144 7.98 2.53 -4.00
CA ILE A 144 7.89 1.11 -3.64
C ILE A 144 8.57 0.93 -2.29
N TRP A 145 7.80 0.49 -1.30
CA TRP A 145 8.33 0.05 -0.03
C TRP A 145 8.27 -1.49 0.04
N GLN A 146 9.38 -2.22 0.12
CA GLN A 146 10.76 -1.75 -0.05
C GLN A 146 11.47 -2.55 -1.12
N ALA A 147 12.47 -1.91 -1.74
CA ALA A 147 13.30 -2.53 -2.75
C ALA A 147 13.97 -3.82 -2.24
N GLY A 148 13.92 -4.86 -3.06
CA GLY A 148 14.38 -6.20 -2.72
C GLY A 148 13.31 -7.10 -2.08
N SER A 149 12.12 -6.57 -1.77
CA SER A 149 10.99 -7.36 -1.24
C SER A 149 9.98 -7.75 -2.32
N GLU A 150 10.11 -7.21 -3.54
CA GLU A 150 9.25 -7.49 -4.68
C GLU A 150 9.51 -8.86 -5.35
N SER A 151 8.50 -9.38 -6.05
CA SER A 151 8.63 -10.53 -6.94
C SER A 151 8.78 -10.12 -8.41
N GLN A 152 9.16 -11.07 -9.27
CA GLN A 152 9.23 -10.82 -10.71
C GLN A 152 7.85 -10.44 -11.30
N ALA A 153 6.76 -10.98 -10.75
CA ALA A 153 5.41 -10.63 -11.16
C ALA A 153 5.06 -9.18 -10.79
N PHE A 154 5.44 -8.74 -9.58
CA PHE A 154 5.29 -7.35 -9.14
C PHE A 154 6.04 -6.38 -10.08
N LEU A 155 7.30 -6.68 -10.38
CA LEU A 155 8.10 -5.90 -11.34
C LEU A 155 7.50 -5.89 -12.75
N GLY A 156 6.96 -7.04 -13.20
CA GLY A 156 6.28 -7.14 -14.48
C GLY A 156 5.05 -6.25 -14.59
N THR A 157 4.22 -6.20 -13.54
CA THR A 157 3.05 -5.30 -13.46
C THR A 157 3.48 -3.83 -13.53
N LEU A 158 4.53 -3.45 -12.79
CA LEU A 158 5.08 -2.09 -12.83
C LEU A 158 5.61 -1.71 -14.21
N GLN A 159 6.36 -2.61 -14.86
CA GLN A 159 6.93 -2.35 -16.18
C GLN A 159 5.85 -2.23 -17.25
N ALA A 160 4.79 -3.04 -17.18
CA ALA A 160 3.65 -2.95 -18.07
C ALA A 160 2.92 -1.61 -17.92
N TRP A 161 2.67 -1.18 -16.67
CA TRP A 161 2.06 0.11 -16.38
C TRP A 161 2.93 1.27 -16.91
N ALA A 162 4.22 1.28 -16.59
CA ALA A 162 5.14 2.34 -17.02
C ALA A 162 5.28 2.46 -18.54
N GLY A 163 5.10 1.36 -19.28
CA GLY A 163 5.07 1.38 -20.75
C GLY A 163 3.76 1.88 -21.35
N SER A 164 2.70 2.02 -20.55
CA SER A 164 1.38 2.48 -20.96
C SER A 164 1.00 3.88 -20.45
N ALA A 165 1.78 4.40 -19.49
CA ALA A 165 1.56 5.67 -18.81
C ALA A 165 2.04 6.87 -19.64
#